data_AF-A0A959QAX1-F1
#
_entry.id   AF-A0A959QAX1-F1
#
_cell.length_a   1.000
_cell.length_b   1.000
_cell.length_c   1.000
_cell.angle_alpha   90.00
_cell.angle_beta   90.00
_cell.angle_gamma   90.00
#
_symmetry.space_group_name_H-M   'P 1'
#
loop_
_entity.id
_entity.type
_entity.pdbx_description
1 polymer ?
#
loop_
_entity_poly.entity_id
_entity_poly.type
_entity_poly.pdbx_seq_one_letter_code
_entity_poly.pdbx_strand_id
1 'polypeptide(L)'
;ALLLLLAACSESLTETDLPLPEPPHNPYDDIDYDPNDIPEIPVDSHSFLGLHYYIFSRYCNQPGCHDGTFEPDFRTVLSAYNSLVLHPVTKNYPTGPLPYRVTPGEPAASMLYHRLTIQNPPNFERMPASGNPLPDNLLQLIEEWIENGAPDIYGNLPMQTSAQPSCYGVAAFLPDVGDLRIDTMRNGVFFNPFLAPVDENIELWFLLLDVTPEGDTIPSNTLTYNRIRFSTDPLDFSGAVERNL
;
A
#
# COMPACT_ATOMS: atom_id res chain seq x y z
N ALA A 1 8.97 -65.79 -53.62
CA ALA A 1 9.80 -64.58 -53.79
C ALA A 1 8.89 -63.38 -53.57
N LEU A 2 9.17 -62.37 -52.76
CA LEU A 2 10.30 -62.07 -51.89
C LEU A 2 9.86 -60.77 -51.18
N LEU A 3 9.82 -60.79 -49.85
CA LEU A 3 10.11 -59.66 -48.97
C LEU A 3 9.36 -58.32 -49.20
N LEU A 4 8.31 -58.07 -48.40
CA LEU A 4 8.10 -56.74 -47.81
C LEU A 4 8.68 -56.78 -46.39
N LEU A 5 9.97 -56.43 -46.23
CA LEU A 5 10.56 -56.18 -44.92
C LEU A 5 10.24 -54.76 -44.46
N LEU A 6 9.46 -54.68 -43.39
CA LEU A 6 9.81 -53.97 -42.15
C LEU A 6 10.98 -52.97 -42.26
N ALA A 7 10.66 -51.71 -42.50
CA ALA A 7 11.53 -50.59 -42.16
C ALA A 7 10.76 -49.64 -41.23
N ALA A 8 10.60 -50.07 -39.97
CA ALA A 8 10.30 -49.16 -38.88
C ALA A 8 11.62 -48.97 -38.12
N CYS A 9 12.25 -47.80 -38.27
CA CYS A 9 13.33 -47.40 -37.37
C CYS A 9 12.72 -47.25 -35.97
N SER A 10 13.13 -48.09 -35.02
CA SER A 10 12.90 -47.81 -33.62
C SER A 10 13.86 -46.70 -33.20
N GLU A 11 13.44 -45.44 -33.31
CA GLU A 11 14.09 -44.39 -32.51
C GLU A 11 13.75 -44.67 -31.05
N SER A 12 14.72 -45.18 -30.31
CA SER A 12 14.64 -45.15 -28.84
C SER A 12 14.94 -43.72 -28.41
N LEU A 13 13.91 -42.98 -28.06
CA LEU A 13 14.06 -41.73 -27.31
C LEU A 13 14.58 -42.09 -25.92
N THR A 14 15.88 -41.95 -25.69
CA THR A 14 16.40 -41.85 -24.32
C THR A 14 16.07 -40.46 -23.83
N GLU A 15 15.05 -40.39 -22.98
CA GLU A 15 14.77 -39.21 -22.16
C GLU A 15 15.91 -39.09 -21.15
N THR A 16 16.90 -38.24 -21.46
CA THR A 16 17.89 -37.81 -20.48
C THR A 16 17.21 -36.80 -19.58
N ASP A 17 16.80 -37.23 -18.39
CA ASP A 17 16.49 -36.35 -17.27
C ASP A 17 17.75 -35.52 -16.96
N LEU A 18 17.81 -34.32 -17.54
CA LEU A 18 18.78 -33.33 -17.13
C LEU A 18 18.43 -32.98 -15.68
N PRO A 19 19.40 -32.99 -14.74
CA PRO A 19 19.13 -32.53 -13.40
C PRO A 19 18.56 -31.13 -13.47
N LEU A 20 17.41 -30.93 -12.82
CA LEU A 20 16.80 -29.60 -12.73
C LEU A 20 17.87 -28.65 -12.17
N PRO A 21 18.01 -27.44 -12.73
CA PRO A 21 18.90 -26.46 -12.14
C PRO A 21 18.51 -26.24 -10.69
N GLU A 22 19.51 -26.08 -9.82
CA GLU A 22 19.28 -25.76 -8.41
C GLU A 22 18.35 -24.54 -8.32
N PRO A 23 17.28 -24.61 -7.52
CA PRO A 23 16.37 -23.50 -7.38
C PRO A 23 17.14 -22.27 -6.85
N PRO A 24 16.77 -21.06 -7.28
CA PRO A 24 17.36 -19.86 -6.72
C PRO A 24 17.13 -19.84 -5.19
N HIS A 25 18.10 -19.29 -4.47
CA HIS A 25 18.03 -19.14 -3.01
C HIS A 25 16.73 -18.44 -2.61
N ASN A 26 16.04 -19.01 -1.63
CA ASN A 26 14.80 -18.47 -1.11
C ASN A 26 15.12 -17.43 -0.02
N PRO A 27 14.82 -16.15 -0.22
CA PRO A 27 15.14 -15.11 0.76
C PRO A 27 14.43 -15.28 2.11
N TYR A 28 13.38 -16.11 2.19
CA TYR A 28 12.72 -16.43 3.46
C TYR A 28 13.49 -17.45 4.32
N ASP A 29 14.41 -18.22 3.73
CA ASP A 29 15.19 -19.22 4.47
C ASP A 29 16.21 -18.57 5.43
N ASP A 30 16.55 -17.30 5.17
CA ASP A 30 17.50 -16.51 5.97
C ASP A 30 16.81 -15.71 7.09
N ILE A 31 15.47 -15.70 7.16
CA ILE A 31 14.72 -14.97 8.18
C ILE A 31 14.72 -15.79 9.47
N ASP A 32 15.23 -15.21 10.56
CA ASP A 32 15.06 -15.77 11.89
C ASP A 32 13.62 -15.54 12.36
N TYR A 33 12.87 -16.63 12.50
CA TYR A 33 11.49 -16.61 12.96
C TYR A 33 11.38 -16.78 14.48
N ASP A 34 12.44 -16.52 15.27
CA ASP A 34 12.37 -16.63 16.73
C ASP A 34 11.20 -15.82 17.28
N PRO A 35 10.12 -16.47 17.77
CA PRO A 35 8.94 -15.78 18.27
C PRO A 35 9.24 -14.99 19.54
N ASN A 36 10.39 -15.21 20.18
CA ASN A 36 10.82 -14.47 21.36
C ASN A 36 11.38 -13.07 21.02
N ASP A 37 11.68 -12.80 19.75
CA ASP A 37 12.16 -11.48 19.29
C ASP A 37 11.02 -10.54 18.86
N ILE A 38 9.76 -10.97 18.99
CA ILE A 38 8.60 -10.09 18.77
C ILE A 38 8.41 -9.22 20.03
N PRO A 39 8.61 -7.90 19.97
CA PRO A 39 8.38 -7.05 21.13
C PRO A 39 6.90 -7.09 21.51
N GLU A 40 6.58 -7.46 22.76
CA GLU A 40 5.22 -7.30 23.26
C GLU A 40 4.87 -5.82 23.34
N ILE A 41 3.81 -5.42 22.62
CA ILE A 41 3.28 -4.05 22.71
C ILE A 41 2.39 -3.97 23.95
N PRO A 42 2.70 -3.12 24.94
CA PRO A 42 1.88 -3.00 26.15
C PRO A 42 0.49 -2.46 25.81
N VAL A 43 -0.53 -2.99 26.50
CA VAL A 43 -1.93 -2.56 26.34
C VAL A 43 -2.17 -1.28 27.16
N ASP A 44 -1.74 -0.15 26.61
CA ASP A 44 -2.04 1.20 27.14
C ASP A 44 -3.42 1.66 26.66
N SER A 45 -4.29 2.11 27.58
CA SER A 45 -5.65 2.58 27.27
C SER A 45 -5.69 3.80 26.32
N HIS A 46 -4.62 4.59 26.25
CA HIS A 46 -4.51 5.72 25.31
C HIS A 46 -3.95 5.31 23.94
N SER A 47 -3.46 4.08 23.80
CA SER A 47 -3.01 3.53 22.51
C SER A 47 -4.18 2.94 21.72
N PHE A 48 -4.04 2.85 20.40
CA PHE A 48 -5.05 2.17 19.58
C PHE A 48 -5.24 0.70 19.96
N LEU A 49 -4.18 0.03 20.43
CA LEU A 49 -4.25 -1.34 20.95
C LEU A 49 -5.16 -1.40 22.18
N GLY A 50 -5.03 -0.44 23.10
CA GLY A 50 -5.91 -0.31 24.26
C GLY A 50 -7.35 0.01 23.87
N LEU A 51 -7.58 0.93 22.94
CA LEU A 51 -8.93 1.20 22.43
C LEU A 51 -9.57 -0.05 21.83
N HIS A 52 -8.83 -0.84 21.06
CA HIS A 52 -9.34 -2.10 20.54
C HIS A 52 -9.68 -3.08 21.66
N TYR A 53 -8.77 -3.26 22.62
CA TYR A 53 -8.92 -4.22 23.71
C TYR A 53 -10.03 -3.86 24.71
N TYR A 54 -10.14 -2.59 25.10
CA TYR A 54 -11.09 -2.13 26.11
C TYR A 54 -12.43 -1.68 25.52
N ILE A 55 -12.45 -1.23 24.25
CA ILE A 55 -13.63 -0.61 23.64
C ILE A 55 -14.11 -1.38 22.41
N PHE A 56 -13.37 -1.36 21.30
CA PHE A 56 -13.91 -1.83 20.02
C PHE A 56 -14.27 -3.32 20.03
N SER A 57 -13.44 -4.16 20.63
CA SER A 57 -13.70 -5.60 20.74
C SER A 57 -14.87 -5.94 21.68
N ARG A 58 -15.16 -5.09 22.67
CA ARG A 58 -16.14 -5.38 23.74
C ARG A 58 -17.50 -4.73 23.54
N TYR A 59 -17.55 -3.58 22.88
CA TYR A 59 -18.76 -2.79 22.71
C TYR A 59 -19.20 -2.66 21.25
N CYS A 60 -18.27 -2.80 20.30
CA CYS A 60 -18.57 -2.61 18.87
C CYS A 60 -18.63 -3.94 18.12
N ASN A 61 -17.63 -4.81 18.30
CA ASN A 61 -17.56 -6.16 17.75
C ASN A 61 -18.54 -7.10 18.47
N GLN A 62 -19.83 -6.83 18.28
CA GLN A 62 -20.93 -7.62 18.81
C GLN A 62 -21.65 -8.32 17.66
N PRO A 63 -22.13 -9.57 17.84
CA PRO A 63 -22.90 -10.27 16.83
C PRO A 63 -24.07 -9.44 16.30
N GLY A 64 -24.17 -9.30 14.97
CA GLY A 64 -25.20 -8.48 14.30
C GLY A 64 -25.01 -6.96 14.42
N CYS A 65 -23.95 -6.49 15.08
CA CYS A 65 -23.45 -5.11 14.99
C CYS A 65 -22.20 -5.13 14.12
N HIS A 66 -21.00 -4.94 14.64
CA HIS A 66 -19.79 -4.89 13.83
C HIS A 66 -18.96 -6.18 13.93
N ASP A 67 -19.57 -7.31 13.59
CA ASP A 67 -18.98 -8.65 13.64
C ASP A 67 -18.21 -9.05 12.37
N GLY A 68 -17.89 -8.07 11.52
CA GLY A 68 -17.18 -8.27 10.26
C GLY A 68 -18.07 -8.59 9.06
N THR A 69 -19.40 -8.58 9.22
CA THR A 69 -20.33 -8.69 8.09
C THR A 69 -20.47 -7.38 7.31
N PHE A 70 -20.09 -6.25 7.91
CA PHE A 70 -20.03 -4.93 7.28
C PHE A 70 -19.01 -4.02 7.99
N GLU A 71 -18.74 -2.87 7.39
CA GLU A 71 -17.77 -1.90 7.92
C GLU A 71 -18.40 -0.79 8.79
N PRO A 72 -17.68 -0.26 9.80
CA PRO A 72 -16.31 -0.63 10.18
C PRO A 72 -16.20 -2.04 10.80
N ASP A 73 -15.06 -2.71 10.60
CA ASP A 73 -14.82 -4.09 11.06
C ASP A 73 -13.90 -4.11 12.29
N PHE A 74 -14.48 -4.40 13.46
CA PHE A 74 -13.77 -4.37 14.74
C PHE A 74 -13.22 -5.72 15.20
N ARG A 75 -13.25 -6.78 14.37
CA ARG A 75 -12.79 -8.12 14.78
C ARG A 75 -11.31 -8.18 15.14
N THR A 76 -10.48 -7.44 14.43
CA THR A 76 -9.03 -7.39 14.65
C THR A 76 -8.58 -5.95 14.82
N VAL A 77 -7.42 -5.76 15.43
CA VAL A 77 -6.78 -4.45 15.56
C VAL A 77 -6.59 -3.81 14.18
N LEU A 78 -6.03 -4.56 13.22
CA LEU A 78 -5.70 -4.04 11.90
C LEU A 78 -6.96 -3.72 11.07
N SER A 79 -8.00 -4.56 11.14
CA SER A 79 -9.28 -4.28 10.48
C SER A 79 -9.95 -3.05 11.06
N ALA A 80 -9.90 -2.89 12.39
CA ALA A 80 -10.49 -1.74 13.07
C ALA A 80 -9.82 -0.44 12.63
N TYR A 81 -8.48 -0.41 12.62
CA TYR A 81 -7.73 0.79 12.25
C TYR A 81 -7.99 1.20 10.79
N ASN A 82 -7.78 0.27 9.86
CA ASN A 82 -7.86 0.56 8.42
C ASN A 82 -9.29 0.84 7.94
N SER A 83 -10.31 0.32 8.63
CA SER A 83 -11.71 0.65 8.32
C SER A 83 -12.20 1.92 9.01
N LEU A 84 -11.39 2.58 9.84
CA LEU A 84 -11.74 3.83 10.52
C LEU A 84 -10.92 5.02 10.03
N VAL A 85 -9.60 4.93 10.12
CA VAL A 85 -8.71 6.08 9.99
C VAL A 85 -8.55 6.47 8.53
N LEU A 86 -8.86 7.74 8.22
CA LEU A 86 -8.86 8.29 6.85
C LEU A 86 -9.75 7.52 5.86
N HIS A 87 -10.66 6.69 6.36
CA HIS A 87 -11.57 5.93 5.51
C HIS A 87 -12.80 6.78 5.15
N PRO A 88 -13.23 6.86 3.88
CA PRO A 88 -14.41 7.63 3.48
C PRO A 88 -15.70 7.20 4.18
N VAL A 89 -16.63 8.15 4.33
CA VAL A 89 -17.95 7.92 4.94
C VAL A 89 -19.00 7.66 3.86
N THR A 90 -19.54 6.43 3.82
CA THR A 90 -20.56 6.04 2.84
C THR A 90 -21.94 6.64 3.12
N LYS A 91 -22.45 6.48 4.36
CA LYS A 91 -23.75 7.01 4.79
C LYS A 91 -23.52 8.31 5.56
N ASN A 92 -23.39 9.41 4.82
CA ASN A 92 -23.01 10.71 5.38
C ASN A 92 -24.21 11.64 5.63
N TYR A 93 -23.97 12.80 6.25
CA TYR A 93 -24.93 13.89 6.29
C TYR A 93 -25.25 14.39 4.87
N PRO A 94 -26.52 14.72 4.57
CA PRO A 94 -26.90 15.25 3.25
C PRO A 94 -26.34 16.65 2.99
N THR A 95 -26.03 17.40 4.05
CA THR A 95 -25.44 18.75 4.00
C THR A 95 -24.29 18.81 4.99
N GLY A 96 -23.12 19.29 4.56
CA GLY A 96 -21.91 19.28 5.37
C GLY A 96 -21.39 17.87 5.67
N PRO A 97 -21.03 17.08 4.64
CA PRO A 97 -20.53 15.72 4.85
C PRO A 97 -19.22 15.74 5.64
N LEU A 98 -19.07 14.77 6.54
CA LEU A 98 -17.79 14.54 7.23
C LEU A 98 -16.80 13.91 6.25
N PRO A 99 -15.51 14.30 6.28
CA PRO A 99 -14.53 13.81 5.32
C PRO A 99 -14.23 12.31 5.53
N TYR A 100 -14.03 11.89 6.78
CA TYR A 100 -13.60 10.52 7.10
C TYR A 100 -14.36 9.91 8.29
N ARG A 101 -14.26 8.58 8.40
CA ARG A 101 -14.78 7.85 9.55
C ARG A 101 -14.07 8.28 10.84
N VAL A 102 -12.75 8.43 10.76
CA VAL A 102 -11.92 9.16 11.72
C VAL A 102 -11.04 10.14 10.95
N THR A 103 -11.12 11.41 11.33
CA THR A 103 -10.29 12.51 10.83
C THR A 103 -9.22 12.80 11.89
N PRO A 104 -7.95 12.45 11.64
CA PRO A 104 -6.85 12.70 12.59
C PRO A 104 -6.83 14.15 13.09
N GLY A 105 -6.76 14.34 14.40
CA GLY A 105 -6.70 15.65 15.06
C GLY A 105 -8.06 16.34 15.24
N GLU A 106 -9.13 15.84 14.63
CA GLU A 106 -10.41 16.57 14.53
C GLU A 106 -11.60 15.68 14.93
N PRO A 107 -11.91 15.52 16.24
CA PRO A 107 -13.07 14.75 16.70
C PRO A 107 -14.39 15.27 16.12
N ALA A 108 -14.55 16.58 16.02
CA ALA A 108 -15.73 17.23 15.44
C ALA A 108 -15.85 17.06 13.91
N ALA A 109 -14.81 16.56 13.24
CA ALA A 109 -14.86 16.18 11.83
C ALA A 109 -14.87 14.65 11.65
N SER A 110 -15.01 13.88 12.73
CA SER A 110 -14.91 12.41 12.72
C SER A 110 -16.28 11.74 12.86
N MET A 111 -16.66 10.93 11.85
CA MET A 111 -17.91 10.16 11.88
C MET A 111 -18.03 9.30 13.15
N LEU A 112 -16.94 8.67 13.60
CA LEU A 112 -16.93 7.83 14.78
C LEU A 112 -17.41 8.61 16.01
N TYR A 113 -16.82 9.78 16.27
CA TYR A 113 -17.18 10.61 17.42
C TYR A 113 -18.63 11.09 17.32
N HIS A 114 -19.07 11.53 16.14
CA HIS A 114 -20.47 11.90 15.88
C HIS A 114 -21.44 10.75 16.15
N ARG A 115 -21.14 9.55 15.65
CA ARG A 115 -21.98 8.36 15.85
C ARG A 115 -22.02 7.96 17.32
N LEU A 116 -21.01 8.25 18.13
CA LEU A 116 -21.03 7.91 19.56
C LEU A 116 -21.73 8.95 20.44
N THR A 117 -21.83 10.20 20.00
CA THR A 117 -22.27 11.34 20.85
C THR A 117 -23.58 11.99 20.39
N ILE A 118 -23.94 11.90 19.11
CA ILE A 118 -25.07 12.64 18.52
C ILE A 118 -26.16 11.67 18.03
N GLN A 119 -27.41 11.96 18.37
CA GLN A 119 -28.59 11.29 17.80
C GLN A 119 -29.17 12.12 16.64
N ASN A 120 -28.99 11.69 15.39
CA ASN A 120 -29.48 12.40 14.21
C ASN A 120 -30.05 11.43 13.12
N PRO A 121 -31.22 10.82 13.35
CA PRO A 121 -31.87 9.94 12.36
C PRO A 121 -32.34 10.72 11.11
N PRO A 122 -32.46 10.09 9.93
CA PRO A 122 -32.30 8.64 9.68
C PRO A 122 -30.89 8.23 9.21
N ASN A 123 -29.95 9.17 9.10
CA ASN A 123 -28.64 8.89 8.51
C ASN A 123 -27.52 8.74 9.54
N PHE A 124 -27.69 9.31 10.74
CA PHE A 124 -26.69 9.38 11.79
C PHE A 124 -27.32 9.11 13.17
N GLU A 125 -27.99 7.97 13.33
CA GLU A 125 -28.34 7.47 14.67
C GLU A 125 -27.10 7.32 15.56
N ARG A 126 -27.29 7.51 16.87
CA ARG A 126 -26.24 7.26 17.84
C ARG A 126 -26.00 5.75 17.95
N MET A 127 -24.73 5.39 18.12
CA MET A 127 -24.25 4.04 18.37
C MET A 127 -23.93 3.83 19.86
N PRO A 128 -24.22 2.64 20.41
CA PRO A 128 -24.99 1.57 19.77
C PRO A 128 -26.45 1.97 19.54
N ALA A 129 -26.99 1.65 18.36
CA ALA A 129 -28.38 2.00 17.99
C ALA A 129 -29.42 1.31 18.88
N SER A 130 -29.08 0.11 19.35
CA SER A 130 -29.80 -0.62 20.40
C SER A 130 -28.80 -0.99 21.50
N GLY A 131 -28.87 -0.31 22.64
CA GLY A 131 -28.01 -0.60 23.78
C GLY A 131 -27.74 0.61 24.65
N ASN A 132 -26.94 0.40 25.70
CA ASN A 132 -26.45 1.50 26.51
C ASN A 132 -25.31 2.21 25.78
N PRO A 133 -25.26 3.55 25.84
CA PRO A 133 -24.12 4.28 25.33
C PRO A 133 -22.82 3.89 26.04
N LEU A 134 -21.70 4.15 25.39
CA LEU A 134 -20.41 4.04 26.06
C LEU A 134 -20.36 5.01 27.25
N PRO A 135 -19.78 4.59 28.39
CA PRO A 135 -19.44 5.49 29.49
C PRO A 135 -18.54 6.64 29.03
N ASP A 136 -18.71 7.81 29.65
CA ASP A 136 -17.99 9.03 29.28
C ASP A 136 -16.47 8.86 29.34
N ASN A 137 -15.95 8.09 30.29
CA ASN A 137 -14.50 7.84 30.39
C ASN A 137 -13.95 7.01 29.21
N LEU A 138 -14.76 6.16 28.58
CA LEU A 138 -14.34 5.41 27.38
C LEU A 138 -14.50 6.27 26.12
N LEU A 139 -15.52 7.14 26.08
CA LEU A 139 -15.67 8.13 25.01
C LEU A 139 -14.48 9.11 25.00
N GLN A 140 -14.04 9.55 26.18
CA GLN A 140 -12.88 10.42 26.33
C GLN A 140 -11.60 9.80 25.77
N LEU A 141 -11.37 8.49 25.99
CA LEU A 141 -10.20 7.80 25.41
C LEU A 141 -10.23 7.81 23.87
N ILE A 142 -11.41 7.68 23.26
CA ILE A 142 -11.55 7.77 21.80
C ILE A 142 -11.30 9.21 21.33
N GLU A 143 -11.87 10.20 22.02
CA GLU A 143 -11.69 11.61 21.71
C GLU A 143 -10.21 11.99 21.75
N GLU A 144 -9.52 11.69 22.86
CA GLU A 144 -8.09 11.97 23.05
C GLU A 144 -7.24 11.26 22.00
N TRP A 145 -7.55 10.02 21.62
CA TRP A 145 -6.83 9.33 20.55
C TRP A 145 -7.00 10.04 19.20
N ILE A 146 -8.22 10.52 18.89
CA ILE A 146 -8.45 11.30 17.66
C ILE A 146 -7.69 12.62 17.73
N GLU A 147 -7.78 13.37 18.84
CA GLU A 147 -7.08 14.65 19.05
C GLU A 147 -5.56 14.50 18.91
N ASN A 148 -5.00 13.38 19.36
CA ASN A 148 -3.58 13.04 19.22
C ASN A 148 -3.18 12.58 17.81
N GLY A 149 -4.04 12.78 16.81
CA GLY A 149 -3.75 12.44 15.41
C GLY A 149 -4.04 11.00 15.04
N ALA A 150 -4.84 10.28 15.84
CA ALA A 150 -5.27 8.91 15.59
C ALA A 150 -4.11 7.93 15.23
N PRO A 151 -3.04 7.85 16.03
CA PRO A 151 -1.89 6.99 15.73
C PRO A 151 -2.24 5.50 15.73
N ASP A 152 -1.45 4.71 14.99
CA ASP A 152 -1.55 3.25 14.99
C ASP A 152 -1.03 2.62 16.31
N ILE A 153 -0.97 1.28 16.38
CA ILE A 153 -0.48 0.57 17.57
C ILE A 153 1.00 0.79 17.88
N TYR A 154 1.77 1.33 16.94
CA TYR A 154 3.18 1.66 17.10
C TYR A 154 3.41 3.15 17.37
N GLY A 155 2.34 3.95 17.45
CA GLY A 155 2.43 5.40 17.63
C GLY A 155 2.68 6.18 16.33
N ASN A 156 2.64 5.54 15.16
CA ASN A 156 2.82 6.24 13.90
C ASN A 156 1.55 6.99 13.55
N LEU A 157 1.70 8.26 13.16
CA LEU A 157 0.58 9.04 12.64
C LEU A 157 0.16 8.49 11.27
N PRO A 158 -1.16 8.42 10.99
CA PRO A 158 -1.66 8.02 9.70
C PRO A 158 -1.23 9.05 8.65
N MET A 159 -0.75 8.53 7.52
CA MET A 159 -0.54 9.33 6.32
C MET A 159 -1.67 8.99 5.35
N GLN A 160 -2.21 9.99 4.66
CA GLN A 160 -3.07 9.69 3.51
C GLN A 160 -2.27 8.79 2.56
N THR A 161 -2.85 7.64 2.23
CA THR A 161 -2.28 6.75 1.23
C THR A 161 -2.34 7.46 -0.12
N SER A 162 -1.25 8.02 -0.63
CA SER A 162 -1.19 8.36 -2.05
C SER A 162 -1.06 7.06 -2.85
N ALA A 163 -1.43 7.12 -4.13
CA ALA A 163 -1.11 6.03 -5.02
C ALA A 163 0.43 5.85 -5.06
N GLN A 164 0.91 4.67 -5.50
CA GLN A 164 2.32 4.57 -5.81
C GLN A 164 2.63 5.56 -6.96
N PRO A 165 3.63 6.45 -6.82
CA PRO A 165 4.06 7.31 -7.91
C PRO A 165 4.40 6.45 -9.14
N SER A 166 3.90 6.87 -10.29
CA SER A 166 4.03 6.13 -11.55
C SER A 166 4.97 6.85 -12.51
N CYS A 167 5.82 6.06 -13.18
CA CYS A 167 6.63 6.56 -14.29
C CYS A 167 5.84 6.43 -15.60
N TYR A 168 5.52 7.57 -16.21
CA TYR A 168 4.77 7.66 -17.45
C TYR A 168 5.66 7.77 -18.69
N GLY A 169 6.97 8.00 -18.51
CA GLY A 169 7.88 8.09 -19.62
C GLY A 169 9.30 8.45 -19.21
N VAL A 170 10.24 8.02 -20.05
CA VAL A 170 11.62 8.51 -20.06
C VAL A 170 11.94 8.96 -21.49
N ALA A 171 12.50 10.15 -21.64
CA ALA A 171 13.05 10.63 -22.90
C ALA A 171 14.57 10.79 -22.78
N ALA A 172 15.30 10.54 -23.85
CA ALA A 172 16.75 10.63 -23.88
C ALA A 172 17.22 11.50 -25.04
N PHE A 173 18.10 12.43 -24.74
CA PHE A 173 18.61 13.43 -25.70
C PHE A 173 20.13 13.45 -25.71
N LEU A 174 20.70 13.78 -26.85
CA LEU A 174 22.10 14.18 -26.99
C LEU A 174 22.17 15.71 -27.01
N PRO A 175 22.42 16.37 -25.88
CA PRO A 175 22.39 17.84 -25.79
C PRO A 175 23.44 18.48 -26.71
N ASP A 176 24.59 17.82 -26.87
CA ASP A 176 25.71 18.31 -27.69
C ASP A 176 25.48 18.14 -29.21
N VAL A 177 24.39 17.45 -29.60
CA VAL A 177 24.01 17.20 -31.00
C VAL A 177 22.67 17.87 -31.32
N GLY A 178 22.50 19.12 -30.87
CA GLY A 178 21.28 19.91 -31.11
C GLY A 178 20.03 19.27 -30.50
N ASP A 179 20.15 18.75 -29.27
CA ASP A 179 19.10 18.08 -28.52
C ASP A 179 18.46 16.91 -29.30
N LEU A 180 19.28 16.12 -30.01
CA LEU A 180 18.80 14.98 -30.77
C LEU A 180 18.17 13.94 -29.83
N ARG A 181 16.87 13.67 -30.01
CA ARG A 181 16.16 12.63 -29.26
C ARG A 181 16.52 11.23 -29.76
N ILE A 182 17.09 10.39 -28.89
CA ILE A 182 17.64 9.06 -29.22
C ILE A 182 16.80 7.88 -28.73
N ASP A 183 15.76 8.13 -27.95
CA ASP A 183 14.90 7.08 -27.39
C ASP A 183 13.71 6.69 -28.27
N THR A 184 13.68 7.11 -29.54
CA THR A 184 12.49 7.00 -30.41
C THR A 184 12.23 5.58 -30.94
N MET A 185 13.23 4.70 -30.93
CA MET A 185 13.15 3.34 -31.48
C MET A 185 12.78 2.28 -30.43
N ARG A 186 11.74 2.52 -29.62
CA ARG A 186 11.30 1.62 -28.54
C ARG A 186 10.11 0.70 -28.87
N ASN A 187 9.71 0.62 -30.14
CA ASN A 187 8.53 -0.15 -30.58
C ASN A 187 7.22 0.24 -29.83
N GLY A 188 7.07 1.52 -29.49
CA GLY A 188 5.87 2.06 -28.82
C GLY A 188 5.80 1.84 -27.31
N VAL A 189 6.78 1.19 -26.69
CA VAL A 189 6.80 0.90 -25.25
C VAL A 189 7.91 1.72 -24.58
N PHE A 190 7.56 2.75 -23.81
CA PHE A 190 8.53 3.74 -23.32
C PHE A 190 9.63 3.18 -22.38
N PHE A 191 9.42 2.02 -21.78
CA PHE A 191 10.40 1.36 -20.91
C PHE A 191 11.30 0.34 -21.64
N ASN A 192 11.07 0.08 -22.93
CA ASN A 192 11.97 -0.78 -23.71
C ASN A 192 13.36 -0.14 -23.84
N PRO A 193 14.44 -0.93 -23.95
CA PRO A 193 15.78 -0.38 -24.17
C PRO A 193 15.86 0.43 -25.48
N PHE A 194 16.79 1.38 -25.52
CA PHE A 194 17.12 2.18 -26.70
C PHE A 194 18.64 2.18 -26.92
N LEU A 195 19.08 2.50 -28.13
CA LEU A 195 20.50 2.58 -28.45
C LEU A 195 21.08 3.88 -27.90
N ALA A 196 22.04 3.76 -27.00
CA ALA A 196 22.85 4.85 -26.49
C ALA A 196 24.21 4.85 -27.19
N PRO A 197 24.64 5.96 -27.82
CA PRO A 197 25.97 6.04 -28.41
C PRO A 197 27.06 5.99 -27.33
N VAL A 198 28.20 5.43 -27.70
CA VAL A 198 29.39 5.39 -26.84
C VAL A 198 30.04 6.77 -26.77
N ASP A 199 30.61 7.10 -25.60
CA ASP A 199 31.38 8.34 -25.36
C ASP A 199 30.62 9.66 -25.59
N GLU A 200 29.29 9.64 -25.51
CA GLU A 200 28.44 10.82 -25.64
C GLU A 200 27.74 11.17 -24.32
N ASN A 201 27.51 12.47 -24.09
CA ASN A 201 26.65 12.91 -23.00
C ASN A 201 25.19 12.62 -23.36
N ILE A 202 24.46 11.99 -22.43
CA ILE A 202 23.03 11.71 -22.59
C ILE A 202 22.28 12.42 -21.47
N GLU A 203 21.30 13.24 -21.86
CA GLU A 203 20.35 13.84 -20.93
C GLU A 203 19.08 12.97 -20.86
N LEU A 204 18.66 12.60 -19.65
CA LEU A 204 17.47 11.80 -19.40
C LEU A 204 16.40 12.65 -18.71
N TRP A 205 15.20 12.67 -19.30
CA TRP A 205 14.02 13.35 -18.76
C TRP A 205 13.01 12.31 -18.28
N PHE A 206 12.57 12.42 -17.04
CA PHE A 206 11.61 11.49 -16.42
C PHE A 206 10.28 12.17 -16.18
N LEU A 207 9.19 11.51 -16.59
CA LEU A 207 7.83 11.90 -16.22
C LEU A 207 7.35 11.00 -15.08
N LEU A 208 7.57 11.46 -13.84
CA LEU A 208 7.08 10.81 -12.63
C LEU A 208 5.85 11.59 -12.12
N LEU A 209 4.72 10.92 -11.95
CA LEU A 209 3.53 11.55 -11.39
C LEU A 209 3.04 10.72 -10.22
N ASP A 210 2.66 11.39 -9.14
CA ASP A 210 1.83 10.81 -8.09
C ASP A 210 0.40 11.37 -8.18
N VAL A 211 -0.57 10.66 -7.64
CA VAL A 211 -1.97 11.05 -7.62
C VAL A 211 -2.48 10.98 -6.19
N THR A 212 -3.03 12.08 -5.69
CA THR A 212 -3.65 12.13 -4.37
C THR A 212 -4.92 11.26 -4.34
N PRO A 213 -5.41 10.87 -3.15
CA PRO A 213 -6.71 10.21 -3.02
C PRO A 213 -7.87 10.96 -3.69
N GLU A 214 -7.77 12.28 -3.78
CA GLU A 214 -8.75 13.18 -4.39
C GLU A 214 -8.63 13.25 -5.93
N GLY A 215 -7.58 12.65 -6.50
CA GLY A 215 -7.32 12.61 -7.94
C GLY A 215 -6.42 13.73 -8.44
N ASP A 216 -5.85 14.55 -7.56
CA ASP A 216 -4.94 15.62 -7.96
C ASP A 216 -3.56 15.06 -8.32
N THR A 217 -2.98 15.59 -9.40
CA THR A 217 -1.64 15.15 -9.85
C THR A 217 -0.53 15.92 -9.14
N ILE A 218 0.40 15.18 -8.54
CA ILE A 218 1.62 15.69 -7.92
C ILE A 218 2.78 15.57 -8.92
N PRO A 219 3.43 16.68 -9.32
CA PRO A 219 4.50 16.66 -10.30
C PRO A 219 5.83 16.14 -9.72
N SER A 220 6.70 15.60 -10.60
CA SER A 220 7.95 14.92 -10.22
C SER A 220 8.85 15.75 -9.30
N ASN A 221 8.92 17.06 -9.52
CA ASN A 221 9.79 17.99 -8.78
C ASN A 221 9.38 18.23 -7.32
N THR A 222 8.21 17.73 -6.90
CA THR A 222 7.73 17.82 -5.51
C THR A 222 7.91 16.53 -4.73
N LEU A 223 8.25 15.44 -5.41
CA LEU A 223 8.55 14.17 -4.76
C LEU A 223 9.90 14.28 -4.01
N THR A 224 9.92 13.82 -2.76
CA THR A 224 11.07 13.99 -1.86
C THR A 224 12.15 12.93 -2.00
N TYR A 225 11.83 11.82 -2.69
CA TYR A 225 12.75 10.71 -2.92
C TYR A 225 12.73 10.27 -4.39
N ASN A 226 13.40 11.04 -5.26
CA ASN A 226 13.59 10.68 -6.66
C ASN A 226 15.05 10.31 -6.92
N ARG A 227 15.30 9.03 -7.20
CA ARG A 227 16.65 8.51 -7.44
C ARG A 227 16.69 7.60 -8.64
N ILE A 228 17.79 7.67 -9.37
CA ILE A 228 18.14 6.75 -10.45
C ILE A 228 19.43 6.01 -10.09
N ARG A 229 19.47 4.72 -10.44
CA ARG A 229 20.64 3.84 -10.28
C ARG A 229 21.07 3.33 -11.64
N PHE A 230 22.36 3.38 -11.91
CA PHE A 230 22.96 2.86 -13.14
C PHE A 230 23.79 1.62 -12.82
N SER A 231 23.48 0.51 -13.49
CA SER A 231 24.26 -0.72 -13.46
C SER A 231 24.58 -1.20 -14.87
N THR A 232 25.74 -1.83 -15.03
CA THR A 232 26.11 -2.57 -16.24
C THR A 232 25.53 -3.99 -16.25
N ASP A 233 25.07 -4.48 -15.10
CA ASP A 233 24.35 -5.74 -14.97
C ASP A 233 22.85 -5.44 -14.81
N PRO A 234 21.97 -5.95 -15.70
CA PRO A 234 20.54 -5.72 -15.61
C PRO A 234 19.86 -6.34 -14.38
N LEU A 235 20.53 -7.24 -13.66
CA LEU A 235 20.00 -7.98 -12.52
C LEU A 235 20.70 -7.65 -11.19
N ASP A 236 21.85 -6.97 -11.21
CA ASP A 236 22.61 -6.59 -10.01
C ASP A 236 22.82 -5.08 -9.92
N PHE A 237 22.28 -4.48 -8.86
CA PHE A 237 22.42 -3.05 -8.55
C PHE A 237 23.22 -2.79 -7.26
N SER A 238 23.84 -3.81 -6.67
CA SER A 238 24.61 -3.68 -5.42
C SER A 238 25.82 -2.74 -5.56
N GLY A 239 26.41 -2.67 -6.76
CA GLY A 239 27.48 -1.73 -7.14
C GLY A 239 27.02 -0.52 -7.95
N ALA A 240 25.71 -0.27 -8.05
CA ALA A 240 25.18 0.76 -8.95
C ALA A 240 25.56 2.18 -8.54
N VAL A 241 25.78 3.04 -9.52
CA VAL A 241 25.98 4.48 -9.30
C VAL A 241 24.61 5.13 -9.14
N GLU A 242 24.38 5.79 -8.00
CA GLU A 242 23.12 6.47 -7.70
C GLU A 242 23.21 7.99 -7.94
N ARG A 243 22.12 8.58 -8.43
CA ARG A 243 21.94 10.04 -8.61
C ARG A 243 20.54 10.46 -8.17
N ASN A 244 20.42 11.68 -7.68
CA ASN A 244 19.11 12.31 -7.46
C ASN A 244 18.58 12.84 -8.80
N LEU A 245 17.26 12.78 -8.98
CA LEU A 245 16.53 13.37 -10.10
C LEU A 245 15.91 14.70 -9.68
#